data_AF-A0A645GH02-F1
#
_entry.id   AF-A0A645GH02-F1
#
_cell.length_a   1.000
_cell.length_b   1.000
_cell.length_c   1.000
_cell.angle_alpha   90.00
_cell.angle_beta   90.00
_cell.angle_gamma   90.00
#
_symmetry.space_group_name_H-M   'P 1'
#
loop_
_entity.id
_entity.type
_entity.pdbx_description
1 polymer ?
#
loop_
_entity_poly.entity_id
_entity_poly.type
_entity_poly.pdbx_seq_one_letter_code
_entity_poly.pdbx_strand_id
1 'polypeptide(L)'
;MKYVLWLNPNSTVATVAEPNPMVSPTVRNQVYHAHIDAFLRMGVPNNPLDPNDPNDSDNPDNPIDPKDPLKTDITYLSVSVKVLPWTIHTYKYSLTDGDIMY
;
A
#
# COMPACT_ATOMS: atom_id res chain seq x y z
N MET A 1 -7.55 15.57 7.30
CA MET A 1 -8.19 14.48 6.53
C MET A 1 -7.13 13.60 5.94
N LYS A 2 -7.26 12.29 6.10
CA LYS A 2 -6.29 11.29 5.64
C LYS A 2 -7.02 10.18 4.86
N TYR A 3 -6.28 9.47 4.02
CA TYR A 3 -6.79 8.33 3.25
C TYR A 3 -5.82 7.17 3.36
N VAL A 4 -6.35 5.95 3.39
CA VAL A 4 -5.57 4.72 3.42
C VAL A 4 -5.69 4.03 2.07
N LEU A 5 -4.55 3.58 1.53
CA LEU A 5 -4.47 2.84 0.29
C LEU A 5 -3.50 1.67 0.44
N TRP A 6 -3.91 0.49 -0.03
CA TRP A 6 -3.09 -0.70 -0.08
C TRP A 6 -2.35 -0.81 -1.42
N LEU A 7 -1.02 -1.02 -1.39
CA LEU A 7 -0.14 -0.92 -2.57
C LEU A 7 -0.13 -2.16 -3.47
N ASN A 8 -0.66 -3.30 -3.04
CA ASN A 8 -0.75 -4.50 -3.87
C ASN A 8 -1.94 -5.40 -3.50
N PRO A 9 -3.19 -4.96 -3.71
CA PRO A 9 -4.37 -5.75 -3.37
C PRO A 9 -4.40 -7.06 -4.17
N ASN A 10 -3.96 -8.17 -3.58
CA ASN A 10 -3.89 -9.46 -4.28
C ASN A 10 -5.16 -10.25 -4.05
N SER A 11 -6.05 -10.19 -5.05
CA SER A 11 -7.09 -11.15 -5.46
C SER A 11 -8.16 -10.35 -6.19
N THR A 12 -8.50 -10.75 -7.42
CA THR A 12 -9.51 -10.06 -8.26
C THR A 12 -10.92 -10.62 -8.08
N VAL A 13 -11.07 -11.70 -7.30
CA VAL A 13 -12.33 -12.43 -7.11
C VAL A 13 -12.80 -12.33 -5.66
N ALA A 14 -13.69 -11.38 -5.36
CA ALA A 14 -14.32 -11.28 -4.04
C ALA A 14 -15.48 -12.28 -3.98
N THR A 15 -15.47 -13.20 -3.02
CA THR A 15 -16.67 -13.99 -2.69
C THR A 15 -17.31 -13.46 -1.42
N VAL A 16 -18.57 -13.80 -1.17
CA VAL A 16 -19.26 -13.40 0.08
C VAL A 16 -18.55 -13.98 1.32
N ALA A 17 -17.87 -15.12 1.17
CA ALA A 17 -17.06 -15.76 2.20
C ALA A 17 -15.62 -15.20 2.28
N GLU A 18 -15.09 -14.68 1.17
CA GLU A 18 -13.70 -14.18 1.04
C GLU A 18 -13.69 -12.77 0.43
N PRO A 19 -13.90 -11.73 1.27
CA PRO A 19 -13.89 -10.35 0.84
C PRO A 19 -12.50 -9.88 0.38
N ASN A 20 -12.36 -9.44 -0.88
CA ASN A 20 -11.13 -8.82 -1.37
C ASN A 20 -11.07 -7.31 -1.16
N PRO A 21 -9.86 -6.74 -1.02
CA PRO A 21 -8.57 -7.44 -0.96
C PRO A 21 -8.33 -8.09 0.41
N MET A 22 -7.85 -9.33 0.44
CA MET A 22 -7.49 -10.01 1.69
C MET A 22 -6.05 -9.72 2.13
N VAL A 23 -5.15 -9.47 1.17
CA VAL A 23 -3.72 -9.26 1.43
C VAL A 23 -3.15 -8.18 0.52
N SER A 24 -2.13 -7.45 1.02
CA SER A 24 -1.37 -6.45 0.26
C SER A 24 0.14 -6.69 0.31
N PRO A 25 0.65 -7.82 -0.24
CA PRO A 25 2.06 -8.17 -0.15
C PRO A 25 2.94 -7.19 -0.93
N THR A 26 3.86 -6.53 -0.25
CA THR A 26 4.90 -5.70 -0.89
C THR A 26 6.22 -6.45 -0.87
N VAL A 27 6.81 -6.66 -2.05
CA VAL A 27 8.06 -7.41 -2.19
C VAL A 27 9.17 -6.48 -2.70
N ARG A 28 10.42 -6.82 -2.34
CA ARG A 28 11.59 -6.09 -2.81
C ARG A 28 11.65 -6.07 -4.34
N ASN A 29 12.26 -5.02 -4.88
CA ASN A 29 12.60 -4.92 -6.30
C ASN A 29 11.39 -4.84 -7.25
N GLN A 30 10.27 -4.31 -6.75
CA GLN A 30 9.07 -3.98 -7.51
C GLN A 30 8.71 -2.51 -7.30
N VAL A 31 8.13 -1.87 -8.33
CA VAL A 31 7.53 -0.54 -8.24
C VAL A 31 6.03 -0.70 -8.17
N TYR A 32 5.41 -0.16 -7.11
CA TYR A 32 3.96 -0.07 -6.98
C TYR A 32 3.50 1.33 -7.40
N HIS A 33 2.90 1.43 -8.59
CA HIS A 33 2.34 2.67 -9.09
C HIS A 33 0.86 2.75 -8.70
N ALA A 34 0.50 3.66 -7.80
CA ALA A 34 -0.88 3.98 -7.47
C ALA A 34 -1.31 5.28 -8.17
N HIS A 35 -2.32 5.18 -9.02
CA HIS A 35 -2.95 6.31 -9.68
C HIS A 35 -4.31 6.59 -9.04
N ILE A 36 -4.50 7.76 -8.45
CA ILE A 36 -5.78 8.16 -7.84
C ILE A 36 -6.63 8.80 -8.93
N ASP A 37 -7.72 8.13 -9.29
CA ASP A 37 -8.65 8.62 -10.32
C ASP A 37 -9.65 9.62 -9.74
N ALA A 38 -10.12 9.39 -8.50
CA ALA A 38 -11.10 10.25 -7.85
C ALA A 38 -11.13 10.11 -6.32
N PHE A 39 -11.52 11.19 -5.66
CA PHE A 39 -11.93 11.21 -4.25
C PHE A 39 -13.46 11.12 -4.20
N LEU A 40 -13.97 10.03 -3.64
CA LEU A 40 -15.42 9.76 -3.61
C LEU A 40 -16.09 10.30 -2.34
N ARG A 41 -15.33 10.42 -1.25
CA ARG A 41 -15.82 10.82 0.07
C ARG A 41 -14.78 11.61 0.84
N MET A 42 -15.22 12.30 1.89
CA MET A 42 -14.28 12.87 2.86
C MET A 42 -13.51 11.76 3.56
N GLY A 43 -12.19 11.95 3.69
CA GLY A 43 -11.31 11.01 4.38
C GLY A 43 -11.51 10.96 5.89
N VAL A 44 -10.67 10.19 6.56
CA VAL A 44 -10.72 9.98 8.01
C VAL A 44 -10.04 11.14 8.76
N PRO A 45 -10.46 11.43 10.01
CA PRO A 45 -9.93 12.57 10.77
C PRO A 45 -8.46 12.37 11.16
N ASN A 46 -8.13 11.19 11.65
CA ASN A 46 -6.77 10.75 12.02
C ASN A 46 -6.38 9.47 11.26
N ASN A 47 -5.11 9.10 11.31
CA ASN A 47 -4.54 7.91 10.72
C ASN A 47 -4.74 6.73 11.67
N PRO A 48 -5.61 5.78 11.34
CA PRO A 48 -5.89 4.65 12.23
C PRO A 48 -4.67 3.72 12.38
N LEU A 49 -3.75 3.73 11.41
CA LEU A 49 -2.58 2.86 11.38
C LEU A 49 -1.38 3.40 12.17
N ASP A 50 -1.46 4.64 12.68
CA ASP A 50 -0.41 5.25 13.49
C ASP A 50 -0.93 5.48 14.91
N PRO A 51 -0.47 4.69 15.91
CA PRO A 51 -0.94 4.82 17.29
C PRO A 51 -0.51 6.13 17.95
N ASN A 52 0.44 6.87 17.36
CA ASN A 52 0.90 8.16 17.88
C ASN A 52 0.21 9.35 17.22
N ASP A 53 -0.67 9.12 16.24
CA ASP A 53 -1.36 10.22 15.58
C ASP A 53 -2.41 10.82 16.52
N PRO A 54 -2.30 12.12 16.87
CA PRO A 54 -3.20 12.74 17.84
C PRO A 54 -4.66 12.63 17.36
N ASN A 55 -5.49 12.01 18.19
CA ASN A 55 -6.94 12.00 17.99
C ASN A 55 -7.58 13.07 18.87
N ASP A 56 -8.21 14.05 18.25
CA ASP A 56 -9.05 15.03 18.94
C ASP A 56 -10.34 14.34 19.43
N SER A 57 -10.78 14.62 20.66
CA SER A 57 -12.03 14.07 21.21
C SER A 57 -13.27 14.59 20.48
N ASP A 58 -13.16 15.73 19.79
CA ASP A 58 -14.25 16.32 19.01
C ASP A 58 -14.37 15.69 17.61
N ASN A 59 -13.41 14.84 17.21
CA ASN A 59 -13.48 14.13 15.94
C ASN A 59 -14.55 13.02 15.98
N PRO A 60 -15.23 12.76 14.85
CA PRO A 60 -16.02 11.55 14.72
C PRO A 60 -15.14 10.31 14.80
N ASP A 61 -15.71 9.20 15.26
CA ASP A 61 -15.01 7.91 15.33
C ASP A 61 -14.46 7.51 13.96
N ASN A 62 -13.25 6.94 13.97
CA ASN A 62 -12.60 6.46 12.76
C ASN A 62 -13.23 5.12 12.34
N PRO A 63 -13.80 5.01 11.12
CA PRO A 63 -14.45 3.79 10.67
C PRO A 63 -13.48 2.67 10.23
N ILE A 64 -12.17 2.91 10.30
CA ILE A 64 -11.13 1.94 9.90
C ILE A 64 -10.39 1.46 11.16
N ASP A 65 -10.46 0.17 11.48
CA ASP A 65 -9.65 -0.47 12.52
C ASP A 65 -8.43 -1.18 11.87
N PRO A 66 -7.20 -1.00 12.38
CA PRO A 66 -6.02 -1.74 11.91
C PRO A 66 -6.12 -3.28 11.97
N LYS A 67 -7.03 -3.82 12.79
CA LYS A 67 -7.26 -5.26 12.94
C LYS A 67 -8.28 -5.81 11.96
N ASP A 68 -9.03 -4.95 11.28
CA ASP A 68 -10.00 -5.36 10.29
C ASP A 68 -9.31 -5.88 9.01
N PRO A 69 -9.99 -6.74 8.22
CA PRO A 69 -9.52 -7.11 6.90
C PRO A 69 -9.29 -5.87 6.01
N LEU A 70 -8.41 -5.97 5.01
CA LEU A 70 -8.06 -4.82 4.15
C LEU A 70 -9.25 -4.31 3.31
N LYS A 71 -10.32 -5.11 3.17
CA LYS A 71 -11.57 -4.69 2.54
C LYS A 71 -12.31 -3.74 3.48
N THR A 72 -12.62 -2.56 2.98
CA THR A 72 -13.57 -1.65 3.61
C THR A 72 -14.95 -1.82 3.01
N ASP A 73 -16.01 -1.64 3.81
CA ASP A 73 -17.39 -1.63 3.31
C ASP A 73 -17.69 -0.40 2.45
N ILE A 74 -16.92 0.66 2.64
CA ILE A 74 -17.08 1.94 1.97
C ILE A 74 -15.79 2.29 1.23
N THR A 75 -15.93 2.70 -0.03
CA THR A 75 -14.83 3.17 -0.86
C THR A 75 -14.66 4.69 -0.74
N TYR A 76 -13.48 5.15 -0.32
CA TYR A 76 -13.11 6.57 -0.22
C TYR A 76 -12.40 7.11 -1.46
N LEU A 77 -11.60 6.26 -2.10
CA LEU A 77 -10.79 6.59 -3.26
C LEU A 77 -11.08 5.62 -4.41
N SER A 78 -11.18 6.14 -5.63
CA SER A 78 -11.02 5.34 -6.84
C SER A 78 -9.54 5.33 -7.20
N VAL A 79 -8.91 4.15 -7.18
CA VAL A 79 -7.47 4.01 -7.43
C VAL A 79 -7.19 2.86 -8.39
N SER A 80 -6.29 3.10 -9.34
CA SER A 80 -5.68 2.09 -10.19
C SER A 80 -4.27 1.79 -9.70
N VAL A 81 -4.01 0.56 -9.26
CA VAL A 81 -2.69 0.13 -8.79
C VAL A 81 -2.05 -0.79 -9.83
N LYS A 82 -0.82 -0.48 -10.26
CA LYS A 82 -0.03 -1.28 -11.20
C LYS A 82 1.31 -1.67 -10.57
N VAL A 83 1.60 -2.97 -10.62
CA VAL A 83 2.90 -3.51 -10.23
C VAL A 83 3.80 -3.55 -11.46
N LEU A 84 4.92 -2.83 -11.41
CA LEU A 84 5.91 -2.78 -12.47
C LEU A 84 7.20 -3.46 -12.03
N PRO A 85 7.82 -4.32 -12.86
CA PRO A 85 9.16 -4.81 -12.59
C PRO A 85 10.15 -3.64 -12.66
N TRP A 86 11.13 -3.60 -11.77
CA TRP A 86 12.19 -2.61 -11.82
C TRP A 86 13.13 -2.96 -13.00
N THR A 87 13.30 -2.04 -13.96
CA THR A 87 13.78 -2.41 -15.32
C THR A 87 15.30 -2.55 -15.44
N ILE A 88 16.11 -2.01 -14.52
CA ILE A 88 17.57 -2.15 -14.55
C ILE A 88 18.04 -3.07 -13.42
N HIS A 89 18.26 -4.34 -13.76
CA HIS A 89 18.91 -5.34 -12.89
C HIS A 89 20.16 -5.89 -13.59
N THR A 90 21.25 -5.12 -13.70
CA THR A 90 22.54 -5.74 -14.02
C THR A 90 23.68 -4.92 -13.43
N TYR A 91 24.26 -5.42 -12.34
CA TYR A 91 25.65 -5.12 -12.00
C TYR A 91 26.48 -6.31 -12.49
N LYS A 92 27.25 -6.09 -13.55
CA LYS A 92 28.39 -6.97 -13.86
C LYS A 92 29.58 -6.43 -13.07
N TYR A 93 30.00 -7.14 -12.04
CA TYR A 93 31.33 -6.97 -11.46
C TYR A 93 32.24 -8.04 -12.06
N SER A 94 33.19 -7.62 -12.87
CA SER A 94 34.32 -8.46 -13.25
C SER A 94 35.35 -8.40 -12.13
N LEU A 95 35.67 -9.54 -11.51
CA LEU A 95 36.78 -9.67 -10.54
C LEU A 95 38.14 -9.78 -11.25
N THR A 96 38.30 -9.09 -12.38
CA THR A 96 39.53 -9.07 -13.16
C THR A 96 39.88 -7.61 -13.39
N ASP A 97 40.43 -6.97 -12.35
CA ASP A 97 41.71 -6.27 -12.46
C ASP A 97 42.03 -5.60 -11.12
N GLY A 98 43.14 -6.07 -10.53
CA GLY A 98 43.67 -5.55 -9.28
C GLY A 98 44.80 -6.40 -8.71
N ASP A 99 45.72 -6.87 -9.56
CA ASP A 99 47.08 -7.19 -9.11
C ASP A 99 47.67 -5.92 -8.46
N ILE A 100 47.59 -5.82 -7.14
CA ILE A 100 48.59 -5.16 -6.31
C ILE A 100 48.73 -5.94 -5.00
N MET A 101 49.71 -6.85 -4.99
CA MET A 101 50.83 -6.84 -4.04
C MET A 101 50.55 -6.05 -2.73
N TYR A 102 50.22 -6.76 -1.65
CA TYR A 102 50.97 -6.83 -0.37
C TYR A 102 50.31 -7.88 0.53
#